data_AF-A0A367QGW7-F1
#
_entry.id   AF-A0A367QGW7-F1
#
_cell.length_a   1.000
_cell.length_b   1.000
_cell.length_c   1.000
_cell.angle_alpha   90.00
_cell.angle_beta   90.00
_cell.angle_gamma   90.00
#
_symmetry.space_group_name_H-M   'P 1'
#
loop_
_entity.id
_entity.type
_entity.pdbx_description
1 polymer ?
#
loop_
_entity_poly.entity_id
_entity_poly.type
_entity_poly.pdbx_seq_one_letter_code
_entity_poly.pdbx_strand_id
1 'polypeptide(L)'
;MLDYNTPEYLPSSEELPCSDDTPVDNELQNLIPNLLKAILALIWQNRWDWFFGVDMGIYDRTGQIRRTPIIPDGFLSIGVPRRKNDPKGRLSYVLLEENNVSPILVLEVVSQTYGGEYDKKMVAYTQLGVLYYVTYNPDYYQRDKHEPFEVYRLENGEYIRQPSEPTWMPEIRLAIGRGQGVHEGWQREWLYWFDEQGNRFPTPEELAEQAMIRAQQESIRAQQERQQRELAEQLLQRYRERFGELPE
;
A
#
# COMPACT_ATOMS: atom_id res chain seq x y z
N MET A 1 20.78 -36.07 -36.96
CA MET A 1 20.83 -34.79 -36.23
C MET A 1 19.90 -34.95 -35.06
N LEU A 2 20.43 -34.98 -33.84
CA LEU A 2 19.62 -35.04 -32.63
C LEU A 2 19.16 -33.60 -32.34
N ASP A 3 17.85 -33.37 -32.39
CA ASP A 3 17.24 -32.13 -31.95
C ASP A 3 17.41 -32.00 -30.42
N TYR A 4 18.42 -31.24 -30.01
CA TYR A 4 18.61 -30.83 -28.62
C TYR A 4 17.61 -29.72 -28.27
N ASN A 5 16.32 -30.06 -28.16
CA ASN A 5 15.37 -29.20 -27.47
C ASN A 5 15.52 -29.46 -25.96
N THR A 6 16.66 -29.05 -25.41
CA THR A 6 16.89 -29.03 -23.96
C THR A 6 15.98 -27.95 -23.41
N PRO A 7 15.06 -28.23 -22.48
CA PRO A 7 14.28 -27.16 -21.85
C PRO A 7 15.27 -26.16 -21.24
N GLU A 8 15.21 -24.90 -21.69
CA GLU A 8 15.99 -23.82 -21.10
C GLU A 8 15.74 -23.83 -19.60
N TYR A 9 16.77 -24.19 -18.83
CA TYR A 9 16.73 -24.09 -17.37
C TYR A 9 16.64 -22.61 -17.01
N LEU A 10 15.45 -22.16 -16.61
CA LEU A 10 15.25 -20.83 -16.08
C LEU A 10 15.43 -20.87 -14.55
N PRO A 11 16.25 -19.98 -13.97
CA PRO A 11 16.48 -19.98 -12.53
C PRO A 11 15.20 -19.63 -11.77
N SER A 12 14.98 -20.31 -10.65
CA SER A 12 13.87 -20.03 -9.74
C SER A 12 14.15 -18.81 -8.86
N SER A 13 13.13 -18.33 -8.13
CA SER A 13 13.28 -17.24 -7.16
C SER A 13 14.29 -17.56 -6.04
N GLU A 14 14.59 -18.83 -5.75
CA GLU A 14 15.62 -19.21 -4.77
C GLU A 14 17.06 -19.07 -5.31
N GLU A 15 17.23 -19.01 -6.63
CA GLU A 15 18.55 -18.94 -7.30
C GLU A 15 18.86 -17.54 -7.84
N LEU A 16 17.89 -16.64 -7.81
CA LEU A 16 17.98 -15.28 -8.30
C LEU A 16 18.42 -14.32 -7.18
N PRO A 17 19.15 -13.24 -7.52
CA PRO A 17 19.41 -12.17 -6.57
C PRO A 17 18.12 -11.62 -5.97
N CYS A 18 18.08 -11.53 -4.65
CA CYS A 18 16.97 -10.94 -3.89
C CYS A 18 17.36 -9.62 -3.19
N SER A 19 18.58 -9.15 -3.41
CA SER A 19 19.14 -7.87 -2.97
C SER A 19 19.97 -7.32 -4.13
N ASP A 20 19.94 -6.01 -4.37
CA ASP A 20 20.77 -5.36 -5.37
C ASP A 20 22.16 -4.92 -4.83
N ASP A 21 22.43 -5.16 -3.54
CA ASP A 21 23.67 -4.85 -2.82
C ASP A 21 24.13 -3.38 -2.98
N THR A 22 23.24 -2.48 -3.38
CA THR A 22 23.52 -1.04 -3.52
C THR A 22 22.74 -0.24 -2.49
N PRO A 23 23.41 0.43 -1.53
CA PRO A 23 22.72 1.26 -0.56
C PRO A 23 22.35 2.59 -1.22
N VAL A 24 21.10 2.75 -1.68
CA VAL A 24 20.70 3.97 -2.40
C VAL A 24 19.30 4.50 -2.07
N ASP A 25 18.49 3.78 -1.30
CA ASP A 25 17.14 4.27 -1.00
C ASP A 25 17.16 5.41 0.01
N ASN A 26 16.40 6.46 -0.31
CA ASN A 26 16.09 7.50 0.65
C ASN A 26 14.91 7.07 1.56
N GLU A 27 14.75 7.77 2.68
CA GLU A 27 13.70 7.45 3.67
C GLU A 27 12.28 7.44 3.08
N LEU A 28 11.99 8.28 2.08
CA LEU A 28 10.66 8.35 1.45
C LEU A 28 10.38 7.20 0.49
N GLN A 29 11.40 6.68 -0.20
CA GLN A 29 11.30 5.46 -1.02
C GLN A 29 10.92 4.26 -0.16
N ASN A 30 11.25 4.28 1.13
CA ASN A 30 10.83 3.26 2.08
C ASN A 30 9.45 3.53 2.69
N LEU A 31 9.23 4.74 3.24
CA LEU A 31 8.02 5.04 4.02
C LEU A 31 6.74 5.05 3.17
N ILE A 32 6.79 5.60 1.96
CA ILE A 32 5.60 5.77 1.11
C ILE A 32 4.99 4.42 0.66
N PRO A 33 5.74 3.51 0.02
CA PRO A 33 5.18 2.22 -0.37
C PRO A 33 4.76 1.37 0.83
N ASN A 34 5.46 1.46 1.98
CA ASN A 34 5.05 0.76 3.19
C ASN A 34 3.75 1.31 3.77
N LEU A 35 3.55 2.63 3.79
CA LEU A 35 2.28 3.25 4.17
C LEU A 35 1.14 2.78 3.27
N LEU A 36 1.32 2.82 1.94
CA LEU A 36 0.32 2.36 0.98
C LEU A 36 -0.01 0.87 1.18
N LYS A 37 0.99 0.03 1.40
CA LYS A 37 0.82 -1.40 1.72
C LYS A 37 0.04 -1.60 3.01
N ALA A 38 0.32 -0.82 4.05
CA ALA A 38 -0.35 -0.92 5.34
C ALA A 38 -1.83 -0.52 5.24
N ILE A 39 -2.13 0.59 4.56
CA ILE A 39 -3.53 1.00 4.27
C ILE A 39 -4.23 -0.08 3.44
N LEU A 40 -3.58 -0.60 2.40
CA LEU A 40 -4.18 -1.64 1.55
C LEU A 40 -4.48 -2.92 2.34
N ALA A 41 -3.62 -3.30 3.29
CA ALA A 41 -3.84 -4.45 4.17
C ALA A 41 -5.07 -4.28 5.08
N LEU A 42 -5.46 -3.05 5.43
CA LEU A 42 -6.69 -2.75 6.15
C LEU A 42 -7.92 -2.87 5.22
N ILE A 43 -7.87 -2.21 4.05
CA ILE A 43 -8.96 -2.22 3.06
C ILE A 43 -9.28 -3.67 2.64
N TRP A 44 -8.23 -4.46 2.41
CA TRP A 44 -8.30 -5.82 1.88
C TRP A 44 -7.98 -6.89 2.93
N GLN A 45 -8.33 -6.64 4.19
CA GLN A 45 -8.07 -7.56 5.30
C GLN A 45 -8.53 -9.01 5.03
N ASN A 46 -9.70 -9.16 4.39
CA ASN A 46 -10.34 -10.45 4.09
C ASN A 46 -10.05 -10.96 2.67
N ARG A 47 -9.23 -10.23 1.91
CA ARG A 47 -8.89 -10.56 0.52
C ARG A 47 -7.52 -11.24 0.47
N TRP A 48 -7.41 -12.34 -0.29
CA TRP A 48 -6.21 -13.18 -0.35
C TRP A 48 -5.62 -13.34 -1.76
N ASP A 49 -6.24 -12.73 -2.77
CA ASP A 49 -5.85 -12.74 -4.18
C ASP A 49 -5.12 -11.45 -4.60
N TRP A 50 -4.20 -10.96 -3.78
CA TRP A 50 -3.38 -9.80 -4.12
C TRP A 50 -2.02 -9.84 -3.42
N PHE A 51 -1.01 -9.22 -4.00
CA PHE A 51 0.30 -9.04 -3.37
C PHE A 51 0.81 -7.62 -3.60
N PHE A 52 1.38 -7.01 -2.56
CA PHE A 52 2.06 -5.72 -2.66
C PHE A 52 3.53 -5.89 -2.28
N GLY A 53 4.42 -5.74 -3.27
CA GLY A 53 5.87 -5.75 -3.09
C GLY A 53 6.39 -4.35 -2.81
N VAL A 54 7.43 -4.26 -1.99
CA VAL A 54 8.18 -3.04 -1.68
C VAL A 54 9.63 -3.41 -1.84
N ASP A 55 10.39 -2.62 -2.60
CA ASP A 55 11.79 -2.87 -2.92
C ASP A 55 12.05 -4.36 -3.25
N MET A 56 11.32 -4.87 -4.25
CA MET A 56 11.35 -6.28 -4.61
C MET A 56 11.49 -6.45 -6.12
N GLY A 57 12.52 -7.19 -6.52
CA GLY A 57 12.82 -7.47 -7.91
C GLY A 57 11.72 -8.26 -8.62
N ILE A 58 11.25 -7.72 -9.73
CA ILE A 58 10.37 -8.37 -10.70
C ILE A 58 11.24 -8.99 -11.80
N TYR A 59 11.04 -10.29 -12.05
CA TYR A 59 11.74 -11.03 -13.09
C TYR A 59 10.74 -11.50 -14.16
N ASP A 60 10.85 -10.93 -15.35
CA ASP A 60 10.34 -11.55 -16.57
C ASP A 60 11.31 -12.62 -17.07
N ARG A 61 10.94 -13.32 -18.16
CA ARG A 61 11.80 -14.36 -18.74
C ARG A 61 13.19 -13.84 -19.10
N THR A 62 13.30 -12.62 -19.64
CA THR A 62 14.59 -12.03 -20.02
C THR A 62 15.43 -11.72 -18.78
N GLY A 63 14.82 -11.14 -17.76
CA GLY A 63 15.43 -10.83 -16.47
C GLY A 63 15.90 -12.10 -15.74
N GLN A 64 15.14 -13.20 -15.80
CA GLN A 64 15.58 -14.49 -15.24
C GLN A 64 16.86 -15.00 -15.91
N ILE A 65 16.92 -14.95 -17.25
CA ILE A 65 18.10 -15.39 -18.01
C ILE A 65 19.32 -14.51 -17.69
N ARG A 66 19.11 -13.18 -17.63
CA ARG A 66 20.19 -12.21 -17.36
C ARG A 66 20.53 -12.06 -15.88
N ARG A 67 19.72 -12.62 -14.99
CA ARG A 67 19.77 -12.39 -13.54
C ARG A 67 19.72 -10.90 -13.19
N THR A 68 18.89 -10.15 -13.90
CA THR A 68 18.73 -8.70 -13.73
C THR A 68 17.25 -8.40 -13.50
N PRO A 69 16.84 -8.04 -12.27
CA PRO A 69 15.46 -7.67 -11.99
C PRO A 69 15.15 -6.25 -12.46
N ILE A 70 13.86 -5.95 -12.57
CA ILE A 70 13.34 -4.57 -12.50
C ILE A 70 12.87 -4.35 -11.06
N ILE A 71 13.39 -3.33 -10.40
CA ILE A 71 13.09 -3.04 -8.99
C ILE A 71 12.31 -1.72 -8.90
N PRO A 72 10.99 -1.80 -8.64
CA PRO A 72 10.18 -0.63 -8.29
C PRO A 72 10.25 -0.36 -6.78
N ASP A 73 10.01 0.88 -6.36
CA ASP A 73 9.85 1.22 -4.94
C ASP A 73 8.61 0.52 -4.35
N GLY A 74 7.56 0.36 -5.14
CA GLY A 74 6.44 -0.50 -4.80
C GLY A 74 5.66 -1.00 -6.00
N PHE A 75 4.99 -2.15 -5.87
CA PHE A 75 4.09 -2.64 -6.90
C PHE A 75 2.94 -3.44 -6.32
N LEU A 76 1.85 -3.51 -7.07
CA LEU A 76 0.64 -4.26 -6.73
C LEU A 76 0.31 -5.25 -7.83
N SER A 77 0.07 -6.51 -7.44
CA SER A 77 -0.47 -7.55 -8.30
C SER A 77 -1.80 -8.05 -7.75
N ILE A 78 -2.78 -8.25 -8.62
CA ILE A 78 -4.11 -8.80 -8.29
C ILE A 78 -4.26 -10.16 -8.97
N GLY A 79 -4.95 -11.10 -8.34
CA GLY A 79 -5.13 -12.47 -8.82
C GLY A 79 -4.01 -13.44 -8.41
N VAL A 80 -3.06 -12.98 -7.58
CA VAL A 80 -1.98 -13.81 -7.02
C VAL A 80 -2.15 -14.03 -5.52
N PRO A 81 -1.68 -15.16 -4.95
CA PRO A 81 -1.80 -15.40 -3.51
C PRO A 81 -1.11 -14.32 -2.67
N ARG A 82 -1.79 -13.79 -1.66
CA ARG A 82 -1.22 -12.80 -0.73
C ARG A 82 -0.02 -13.30 0.05
N ARG A 83 -0.02 -14.59 0.39
CA ARG A 83 1.08 -15.29 1.03
C ARG A 83 1.43 -16.51 0.18
N LYS A 84 2.72 -16.77 0.02
CA LYS A 84 3.28 -17.87 -0.78
C LYS A 84 4.54 -18.38 -0.08
N ASN A 85 4.90 -19.64 -0.32
CA ASN A 85 6.12 -20.27 0.20
C ASN A 85 6.24 -20.15 1.74
N ASP A 86 5.17 -20.45 2.47
CA ASP A 86 5.17 -20.45 3.94
C ASP A 86 6.26 -21.39 4.48
N PRO A 87 7.15 -20.95 5.40
CA PRO A 87 7.21 -19.66 6.08
C PRO A 87 8.15 -18.62 5.44
N LYS A 88 8.84 -18.98 4.36
CA LYS A 88 9.87 -18.16 3.72
C LYS A 88 9.34 -16.89 3.04
N GLY A 89 8.12 -16.91 2.52
CA GLY A 89 7.59 -15.80 1.73
C GLY A 89 8.19 -15.73 0.31
N ARG A 90 7.94 -14.61 -0.38
CA ARG A 90 8.52 -14.35 -1.70
C ARG A 90 9.89 -13.69 -1.56
N LEU A 91 10.90 -14.27 -2.18
CA LEU A 91 12.24 -13.68 -2.30
C LEU A 91 12.31 -12.67 -3.45
N SER A 92 11.56 -12.94 -4.52
CA SER A 92 11.42 -12.08 -5.69
C SER A 92 10.07 -12.35 -6.36
N TYR A 93 9.68 -11.48 -7.29
CA TYR A 93 8.44 -11.61 -8.06
C TYR A 93 8.75 -12.14 -9.46
N VAL A 94 8.85 -13.46 -9.58
CA VAL A 94 9.10 -14.13 -10.85
C VAL A 94 7.78 -14.38 -11.58
N LEU A 95 7.59 -13.75 -12.75
CA LEU A 95 6.32 -13.83 -13.48
C LEU A 95 5.92 -15.29 -13.76
N LEU A 96 6.87 -16.14 -14.16
CA LEU A 96 6.60 -17.55 -14.44
C LEU A 96 6.05 -18.30 -13.22
N GLU A 97 6.54 -17.98 -12.02
CA GLU A 97 6.07 -18.59 -10.76
C GLU A 97 4.72 -18.02 -10.29
N GLU A 98 4.29 -16.91 -10.86
CA GLU A 98 3.03 -16.22 -10.58
C GLU A 98 2.03 -16.39 -11.74
N ASN A 99 2.14 -17.47 -12.52
CA ASN A 99 1.29 -17.77 -13.68
C ASN A 99 1.28 -16.67 -14.75
N ASN A 100 2.41 -15.98 -14.91
CA ASN A 100 2.61 -14.81 -15.77
C ASN A 100 1.66 -13.65 -15.46
N VAL A 101 1.18 -13.53 -14.22
CA VAL A 101 0.44 -12.36 -13.77
C VAL A 101 1.42 -11.20 -13.58
N SER A 102 1.31 -10.19 -14.43
CA SER A 102 2.07 -8.95 -14.29
C SER A 102 1.50 -8.08 -13.17
N PRO A 103 2.33 -7.28 -12.47
CA PRO A 103 1.82 -6.22 -11.60
C PRO A 103 0.83 -5.32 -12.35
N ILE A 104 -0.30 -5.03 -11.72
CA ILE A 104 -1.28 -4.10 -12.28
C ILE A 104 -0.86 -2.65 -12.05
N LEU A 105 -0.08 -2.37 -11.01
CA LEU A 105 0.42 -1.04 -10.68
C LEU A 105 1.87 -1.11 -10.21
N VAL A 106 2.68 -0.15 -10.63
CA VAL A 106 4.01 0.13 -10.08
C VAL A 106 4.10 1.58 -9.61
N LEU A 107 4.91 1.81 -8.57
CA LEU A 107 5.16 3.08 -7.93
C LEU A 107 6.66 3.38 -7.95
N GLU A 108 7.00 4.60 -8.36
CA GLU A 108 8.35 5.16 -8.25
C GLU A 108 8.30 6.49 -7.47
N VAL A 109 9.09 6.58 -6.40
CA VAL A 109 9.30 7.75 -5.55
C VAL A 109 10.63 8.38 -5.94
N VAL A 110 10.58 9.47 -6.70
CA VAL A 110 11.77 10.11 -7.27
C VAL A 110 12.30 11.16 -6.29
N SER A 111 13.58 11.05 -5.90
CA SER A 111 14.24 11.98 -4.96
C SER A 111 15.43 12.76 -5.51
N GLN A 112 15.90 12.44 -6.72
CA GLN A 112 16.95 13.19 -7.41
C GLN A 112 16.59 13.38 -8.88
N THR A 113 17.34 14.25 -9.54
CA THR A 113 17.06 14.72 -10.92
C THR A 113 16.81 13.59 -11.91
N TYR A 114 15.79 13.80 -12.74
CA TYR A 114 15.45 12.98 -13.90
C TYR A 114 16.68 12.69 -14.77
N GLY A 115 17.10 11.42 -14.79
CA GLY A 115 18.08 10.88 -15.72
C GLY A 115 17.45 9.84 -16.65
N GLY A 116 18.23 9.28 -17.58
CA GLY A 116 17.76 8.25 -18.52
C GLY A 116 17.32 6.92 -17.89
N GLU A 117 17.24 6.82 -16.56
CA GLU A 117 16.67 5.70 -15.83
C GLU A 117 15.15 5.69 -15.88
N TYR A 118 14.51 6.86 -15.82
CA TYR A 118 13.05 7.00 -15.90
C TYR A 118 12.49 6.42 -17.21
N ASP A 119 13.06 6.83 -18.34
CA ASP A 119 12.65 6.35 -19.67
C ASP A 119 12.86 4.84 -19.82
N LYS A 120 13.96 4.32 -19.25
CA LYS A 120 14.26 2.88 -19.28
C LYS A 120 13.25 2.08 -18.47
N LYS A 121 12.95 2.52 -17.24
CA LYS A 121 11.97 1.85 -16.37
C LYS A 121 10.58 1.88 -16.99
N MET A 122 10.16 3.02 -17.54
CA MET A 122 8.86 3.13 -18.22
C MET A 122 8.75 2.16 -19.41
N VAL A 123 9.79 2.07 -20.27
CA VAL A 123 9.82 1.08 -21.36
C VAL A 123 9.75 -0.35 -20.82
N ALA A 124 10.48 -0.65 -19.75
CA ALA A 124 10.45 -1.96 -19.12
C ALA A 124 9.05 -2.30 -18.58
N TYR A 125 8.38 -1.37 -17.89
CA TYR A 125 7.02 -1.54 -17.40
C TYR A 125 5.99 -1.69 -18.52
N THR A 126 6.16 -0.97 -19.64
CA THR A 126 5.36 -1.18 -20.85
C THR A 126 5.51 -2.61 -21.39
N GLN A 127 6.74 -3.12 -21.47
CA GLN A 127 7.00 -4.49 -21.93
C GLN A 127 6.44 -5.56 -20.99
N LEU A 128 6.45 -5.30 -19.67
CA LEU A 128 5.80 -6.13 -18.68
C LEU A 128 4.26 -6.07 -18.77
N GLY A 129 3.69 -5.08 -19.45
CA GLY A 129 2.24 -4.88 -19.50
C GLY A 129 1.66 -4.37 -18.18
N VAL A 130 2.45 -3.63 -17.39
CA VAL A 130 1.95 -2.99 -16.17
C VAL A 130 0.89 -1.96 -16.56
N LEU A 131 -0.30 -2.06 -15.97
CA LEU A 131 -1.43 -1.23 -16.39
C LEU A 131 -1.32 0.21 -15.87
N TYR A 132 -0.83 0.40 -14.65
CA TYR A 132 -0.69 1.69 -14.01
C TYR A 132 0.74 1.98 -13.59
N TYR A 133 1.25 3.13 -14.01
CA TYR A 133 2.54 3.63 -13.56
C TYR A 133 2.35 4.92 -12.77
N VAL A 134 2.69 4.88 -11.47
CA VAL A 134 2.55 6.00 -10.54
C VAL A 134 3.93 6.58 -10.25
N THR A 135 4.06 7.89 -10.35
CA THR A 135 5.27 8.63 -10.02
C THR A 135 4.96 9.65 -8.93
N TYR A 136 5.84 9.74 -7.93
CA TYR A 136 5.75 10.75 -6.89
C TYR A 136 7.09 11.45 -6.69
N ASN A 137 7.10 12.75 -6.89
CA ASN A 137 8.27 13.61 -6.85
C ASN A 137 7.92 14.94 -6.16
N PRO A 138 7.90 14.98 -4.82
CA PRO A 138 7.49 16.17 -4.09
C PRO A 138 8.43 17.37 -4.28
N ASP A 139 9.71 17.14 -4.59
CA ASP A 139 10.77 18.14 -4.46
C ASP A 139 11.32 18.68 -5.81
N TYR A 140 11.18 17.94 -6.92
CA TYR A 140 11.90 18.25 -8.18
C TYR A 140 11.01 18.44 -9.43
N TYR A 141 9.71 18.71 -9.26
CA TYR A 141 8.77 18.95 -10.38
C TYR A 141 9.11 20.20 -11.22
N GLN A 142 9.80 21.19 -10.65
CA GLN A 142 9.99 22.51 -11.27
C GLN A 142 10.99 22.56 -12.43
N ARG A 143 11.81 21.52 -12.66
CA ARG A 143 12.84 21.55 -13.70
C ARG A 143 12.45 20.91 -15.03
N ASP A 144 11.53 19.93 -15.02
CA ASP A 144 11.32 19.05 -16.18
C ASP A 144 9.85 18.93 -16.65
N LYS A 145 8.99 19.91 -16.31
CA LYS A 145 7.55 19.95 -16.69
C LYS A 145 6.70 18.75 -16.20
N HIS A 146 7.20 17.99 -15.23
CA HIS A 146 6.43 16.95 -14.56
C HIS A 146 5.69 17.57 -13.38
N GLU A 147 4.54 17.01 -13.01
CA GLU A 147 3.85 17.37 -11.76
C GLU A 147 4.41 16.56 -10.58
N PRO A 148 4.23 17.02 -9.33
CA PRO A 148 4.72 16.28 -8.15
C PRO A 148 4.11 14.88 -7.98
N PHE A 149 2.99 14.61 -8.62
CA PHE A 149 2.31 13.33 -8.62
C PHE A 149 1.67 13.10 -9.99
N GLU A 150 1.95 11.93 -10.56
CA GLU A 150 1.39 11.55 -11.85
C GLU A 150 1.00 10.09 -11.85
N VAL A 151 -0.10 9.80 -12.53
CA VAL A 151 -0.56 8.45 -12.79
C VAL A 151 -0.70 8.29 -14.29
N TYR A 152 -0.07 7.26 -14.83
CA TYR A 152 -0.18 6.88 -16.22
C TYR A 152 -0.91 5.56 -16.33
N ARG A 153 -1.74 5.41 -17.37
CA ARG A 153 -2.42 4.16 -17.70
C ARG A 153 -1.91 3.65 -19.04
N LEU A 154 -1.59 2.37 -19.12
CA LEU A 154 -1.14 1.75 -20.36
C LEU A 154 -2.33 1.55 -21.30
N GLU A 155 -2.30 2.20 -22.46
CA GLU A 155 -3.31 2.12 -23.51
C GLU A 155 -2.62 1.90 -24.85
N ASN A 156 -2.98 0.82 -25.56
CA ASN A 156 -2.40 0.47 -26.87
C ASN A 156 -0.85 0.45 -26.91
N GLY A 157 -0.20 0.10 -25.79
CA GLY A 157 1.26 0.04 -25.68
C GLY A 157 1.94 1.35 -25.29
N GLU A 158 1.18 2.41 -25.00
CA GLU A 158 1.70 3.70 -24.57
C GLU A 158 1.09 4.13 -23.23
N TYR A 159 1.89 4.80 -22.40
CA TYR A 159 1.42 5.32 -21.12
C TYR A 159 0.74 6.68 -21.31
N ILE A 160 -0.57 6.73 -21.03
CA ILE A 160 -1.39 7.93 -21.13
C ILE A 160 -1.60 8.51 -19.73
N ARG A 161 -1.16 9.76 -19.56
CA ARG A 161 -1.30 10.49 -18.30
C ARG A 161 -2.77 10.68 -17.92
N GLN A 162 -3.11 10.33 -16.69
CA GLN A 162 -4.44 10.50 -16.14
C GLN A 162 -4.59 11.90 -15.53
N PRO A 163 -5.69 12.63 -15.80
CA PRO A 163 -5.81 14.05 -15.43
C PRO A 163 -6.34 14.29 -14.00
N SER A 164 -6.90 13.27 -13.35
CA SER A 164 -7.61 13.42 -12.07
C SER A 164 -6.75 13.02 -10.88
N GLU A 165 -6.82 13.78 -9.79
CA GLU A 165 -6.28 13.41 -8.48
C GLU A 165 -7.38 13.56 -7.41
N PRO A 166 -7.71 12.51 -6.64
CA PRO A 166 -7.12 11.18 -6.70
C PRO A 166 -7.52 10.43 -7.99
N THR A 167 -6.61 9.65 -8.56
CA THR A 167 -6.84 8.93 -9.82
C THR A 167 -7.57 7.62 -9.56
N TRP A 168 -8.82 7.51 -10.00
CA TRP A 168 -9.60 6.27 -9.90
C TRP A 168 -9.11 5.21 -10.88
N MET A 169 -8.89 3.99 -10.38
CA MET A 169 -8.43 2.84 -11.15
C MET A 169 -9.49 1.73 -11.09
N PRO A 170 -10.38 1.63 -12.10
CA PRO A 170 -11.53 0.71 -12.09
C PRO A 170 -11.16 -0.76 -11.83
N GLU A 171 -10.03 -1.20 -12.36
CA GLU A 171 -9.51 -2.56 -12.28
C GLU A 171 -9.04 -2.90 -10.85
N ILE A 172 -8.62 -1.89 -10.09
CA ILE A 172 -8.19 -2.00 -8.68
C ILE A 172 -9.37 -1.71 -7.73
N ARG A 173 -10.37 -0.93 -8.19
CA ARG A 173 -11.48 -0.37 -7.39
C ARG A 173 -11.00 0.49 -6.22
N LEU A 174 -9.91 1.21 -6.45
CA LEU A 174 -9.35 2.20 -5.54
C LEU A 174 -8.85 3.37 -6.37
N ALA A 175 -8.86 4.56 -5.77
CA ALA A 175 -8.13 5.70 -6.28
C ALA A 175 -6.82 5.89 -5.50
N ILE A 176 -5.83 6.53 -6.12
CA ILE A 176 -4.57 6.91 -5.48
C ILE A 176 -4.34 8.41 -5.65
N GLY A 177 -3.83 9.07 -4.62
CA GLY A 177 -3.55 10.50 -4.66
C GLY A 177 -2.82 10.98 -3.42
N ARG A 178 -2.52 12.28 -3.40
CA ARG A 178 -1.84 12.94 -2.29
C ARG A 178 -2.82 13.39 -1.21
N GLY A 179 -2.33 13.42 0.02
CA GLY A 179 -3.03 13.99 1.16
C GLY A 179 -2.06 14.46 2.23
N GLN A 180 -2.47 15.45 3.01
CA GLN A 180 -1.74 15.84 4.22
C GLN A 180 -2.09 14.88 5.35
N GLY A 181 -1.07 14.42 6.08
CA GLY A 181 -1.27 13.56 7.23
C GLY A 181 -0.01 13.37 8.06
N VAL A 182 -0.14 12.58 9.12
CA VAL A 182 0.96 12.21 10.01
C VAL A 182 1.19 10.71 9.88
N HIS A 183 2.41 10.32 9.55
CA HIS A 183 2.85 8.93 9.55
C HIS A 183 4.20 8.85 10.25
N GLU A 184 4.35 7.90 11.18
CA GLU A 184 5.52 7.77 12.06
C GLU A 184 5.93 9.09 12.77
N GLY A 185 4.94 9.92 13.14
CA GLY A 185 5.17 11.21 13.79
C GLY A 185 5.61 12.34 12.85
N TRP A 186 5.71 12.09 11.55
CA TRP A 186 6.07 13.09 10.55
C TRP A 186 4.85 13.62 9.81
N GLN A 187 4.53 14.90 10.05
CA GLN A 187 3.49 15.62 9.33
C GLN A 187 3.99 16.12 7.97
N ARG A 188 3.40 15.62 6.88
CA ARG A 188 3.70 16.05 5.51
C ARG A 188 2.64 15.55 4.51
N GLU A 189 2.89 15.82 3.23
CA GLU A 189 2.20 15.18 2.12
C GLU A 189 2.64 13.71 1.96
N TRP A 190 1.65 12.82 1.93
CA TRP A 190 1.81 11.38 1.71
C TRP A 190 0.89 10.90 0.60
N LEU A 191 1.12 9.68 0.12
CA LEU A 191 0.20 9.00 -0.78
C LEU A 191 -0.78 8.13 0.00
N TYR A 192 -2.02 8.13 -0.44
CA TYR A 192 -3.11 7.36 0.16
C TYR A 192 -3.95 6.65 -0.90
N TRP A 193 -4.66 5.62 -0.45
CA TRP A 193 -5.78 5.05 -1.18
C TRP A 193 -7.06 5.82 -0.89
N PHE A 194 -7.93 5.92 -1.88
CA PHE A 194 -9.22 6.60 -1.82
C PHE A 194 -10.33 5.68 -2.33
N ASP A 195 -11.54 5.85 -1.82
CA ASP A 195 -12.73 5.17 -2.33
C ASP A 195 -13.25 5.81 -3.63
N GLU A 196 -14.32 5.24 -4.19
CA GLU A 196 -14.94 5.72 -5.44
C GLU A 196 -15.53 7.14 -5.30
N GLN A 197 -15.85 7.56 -4.07
CA GLN A 197 -16.37 8.89 -3.77
C GLN A 197 -15.24 9.91 -3.54
N GLY A 198 -13.97 9.49 -3.60
CA GLY A 198 -12.81 10.33 -3.36
C GLY A 198 -12.51 10.56 -1.88
N ASN A 199 -13.05 9.73 -0.96
CA ASN A 199 -12.68 9.79 0.45
C ASN A 199 -11.40 9.00 0.71
N ARG A 200 -10.48 9.61 1.45
CA ARG A 200 -9.22 9.00 1.86
C ARG A 200 -9.47 7.87 2.85
N PHE A 201 -8.87 6.70 2.63
CA PHE A 201 -8.84 5.65 3.64
C PHE A 201 -7.88 6.02 4.79
N PRO A 202 -8.25 5.74 6.05
CA PRO A 202 -7.40 6.05 7.19
C PRO A 202 -6.18 5.13 7.24
N THR A 203 -5.10 5.61 7.86
CA THR A 203 -3.94 4.78 8.18
C THR A 203 -4.20 3.87 9.37
N PRO A 204 -3.37 2.83 9.59
CA PRO A 204 -3.42 2.05 10.82
C PRO A 204 -3.27 2.89 12.09
N GLU A 205 -2.40 3.90 12.07
CA GLU A 205 -2.19 4.82 13.20
C GLU A 205 -3.44 5.64 13.49
N GLU A 206 -4.07 6.21 12.45
CA GLU A 206 -5.30 6.99 12.59
C GLU A 206 -6.45 6.13 13.13
N LEU A 207 -6.57 4.87 12.67
CA LEU A 207 -7.57 3.94 13.20
C LEU A 207 -7.31 3.59 14.67
N ALA A 208 -6.04 3.39 15.05
CA ALA A 208 -5.66 3.11 16.43
C ALA A 208 -5.98 4.29 17.35
N GLU A 209 -5.64 5.52 16.95
CA GLU A 209 -6.00 6.74 17.70
C GLU A 209 -7.51 6.89 17.85
N GLN A 210 -8.28 6.70 16.78
CA GLN A 210 -9.74 6.74 16.83
C GLN A 210 -10.33 5.68 17.76
N ALA A 211 -9.73 4.48 17.83
CA ALA A 211 -10.14 3.44 18.76
C ALA A 211 -9.82 3.83 20.21
N MET A 212 -8.64 4.40 20.48
CA MET A 212 -8.25 4.86 21.81
C MET A 212 -9.17 5.98 22.32
N ILE A 213 -9.48 6.96 21.48
CA ILE A 213 -10.38 8.07 21.83
C ILE A 213 -11.78 7.53 22.16
N ARG A 214 -12.30 6.60 21.35
CA ARG A 214 -13.62 5.98 21.60
C ARG A 214 -13.64 5.21 22.92
N ALA A 215 -12.63 4.38 23.18
CA ALA A 215 -12.53 3.61 24.42
C ALA A 215 -12.44 4.53 25.66
N GLN A 216 -11.71 5.65 25.56
CA GLN A 216 -11.64 6.63 26.64
C GLN A 216 -12.98 7.32 26.88
N GLN A 217 -13.71 7.70 25.83
CA GLN A 217 -15.03 8.30 25.94
C GLN A 217 -16.05 7.33 26.57
N GLU A 218 -16.03 6.07 26.17
CA GLU A 218 -16.89 5.02 26.75
C GLU A 218 -16.56 4.78 28.23
N SER A 219 -15.27 4.75 28.60
CA SER A 219 -14.84 4.62 29.99
C SER A 219 -15.34 5.79 30.86
N ILE A 220 -15.23 7.03 30.37
CA ILE A 220 -15.72 8.21 31.07
C ILE A 220 -17.24 8.14 31.25
N ARG A 221 -17.99 7.77 30.20
CA ARG A 221 -19.46 7.61 30.28
C ARG A 221 -19.85 6.53 31.29
N ALA A 222 -19.20 5.38 31.27
CA ALA A 222 -19.46 4.30 32.20
C ALA A 222 -19.15 4.69 33.66
N GLN A 223 -18.10 5.48 33.89
CA GLN A 223 -17.79 6.00 35.23
C GLN A 223 -18.85 7.00 35.71
N GLN A 224 -19.32 7.90 34.83
CA GLN A 224 -20.39 8.84 35.17
C GLN A 224 -21.70 8.12 35.49
N GLU A 225 -22.09 7.12 34.70
CA GLU A 225 -23.28 6.32 34.96
C GLU A 225 -23.19 5.55 36.29
N ARG A 226 -22.03 4.98 36.61
CA ARG A 226 -21.79 4.33 37.91
C ARG A 226 -21.94 5.31 39.06
N GLN A 227 -21.31 6.50 38.97
CA GLN A 227 -21.42 7.51 40.02
C GLN A 227 -22.87 8.01 40.21
N GLN A 228 -23.61 8.21 39.12
CA GLN A 228 -25.02 8.60 39.19
C GLN A 228 -25.87 7.51 39.83
N ARG A 229 -25.63 6.23 39.48
CA ARG A 229 -26.32 5.09 40.06
C ARG A 229 -26.03 4.96 41.56
N GLU A 230 -24.76 5.04 41.96
CA GLU A 230 -24.36 4.98 43.37
C GLU A 230 -24.98 6.14 44.17
N LEU A 231 -25.00 7.35 43.62
CA LEU A 231 -25.65 8.50 44.25
C LEU A 231 -27.16 8.28 44.39
N ALA A 232 -27.83 7.79 43.34
CA ALA A 232 -29.25 7.48 43.38
C ALA A 232 -29.58 6.39 44.41
N GLU A 233 -28.76 5.34 44.50
CA GLU A 233 -28.89 4.28 45.50
C GLU A 233 -28.69 4.81 46.93
N GLN A 234 -27.70 5.68 47.15
CA GLN A 234 -27.48 6.33 48.45
C GLN A 234 -28.64 7.25 48.85
N LEU A 235 -29.16 8.05 47.91
CA LEU A 235 -30.31 8.92 48.16
C LEU A 235 -31.57 8.11 48.47
N LEU A 236 -31.79 7.02 47.73
CA LEU A 236 -32.90 6.09 47.98
C LEU A 236 -32.79 5.43 49.35
N GLN A 237 -31.58 5.01 49.74
CA GLN A 237 -31.33 4.42 51.05
C GLN A 237 -31.63 5.40 52.19
N ARG A 238 -31.13 6.65 52.09
CA ARG A 238 -31.44 7.71 53.06
C ARG A 238 -32.92 8.04 53.12
N TYR A 239 -33.61 8.03 51.98
CA TYR A 239 -35.05 8.23 51.93
C TYR A 239 -35.78 7.12 52.71
N ARG A 240 -35.43 5.85 52.45
CA ARG A 240 -36.00 4.69 53.13
C ARG A 240 -35.81 4.70 54.64
N GLU A 241 -34.62 5.09 55.10
CA GLU A 241 -34.31 5.23 56.53
C GLU A 241 -35.17 6.31 57.21
N ARG A 242 -35.54 7.37 56.49
CA ARG A 242 -36.25 8.52 57.06
C ARG A 242 -37.78 8.44 56.94
N PHE A 243 -38.28 7.82 55.88
CA PHE A 243 -39.71 7.85 55.52
C PHE A 243 -40.33 6.46 55.35
N GLY A 244 -39.56 5.38 55.44
CA GLY A 244 -40.03 4.01 55.17
C GLY A 244 -39.99 3.66 53.68
N GLU A 245 -40.65 2.56 53.29
CA GLU A 245 -40.71 2.17 51.88
C GLU A 245 -41.47 3.20 51.04
N LEU A 246 -41.12 3.28 49.75
CA LEU A 246 -41.89 4.06 48.79
C LEU A 246 -43.30 3.44 48.69
N PRO A 247 -44.38 4.24 48.77
CA PRO A 247 -45.72 3.73 48.48
C PRO A 247 -45.76 3.15 47.07
N GLU A 248 -46.44 2.00 46.89
CA GLU A 248 -46.71 1.39 45.59
C GLU A 248 -47.44 2.35 44.63
#